data_AF-A0A7W5E5E6-F1
#
_entry.id   AF-A0A7W5E5E6-F1
#
_cell.length_a   1.000
_cell.length_b   1.000
_cell.length_c   1.000
_cell.angle_alpha   90.00
_cell.angle_beta   90.00
_cell.angle_gamma   90.00
#
_symmetry.space_group_name_H-M   'P 1'
#
loop_
_entity.id
_entity.type
_entity.pdbx_description
1 polymer ?
#
loop_
_entity_poly.entity_id
_entity_poly.type
_entity_poly.pdbx_seq_one_letter_code
_entity_poly.pdbx_strand_id
1 'polypeptide(L)'
;MPWTVCPTCGGRTHVNTGDPAGFEDRHPELMETGIALRECSFCTAQLTVGDAVTVVNSIIQRSDQNTIPIGSSGAIVACSRTDAGHSVYRVQLDTGNTTYFLRGEIRHQRNGV
;
A
#
# COMPACT_ATOMS: atom_id res chain seq x y z
N MET A 1 19.73 -11.82 -0.35
CA MET A 1 19.57 -10.35 -0.39
C MET A 1 18.58 -9.99 0.70
N PRO A 2 18.87 -9.05 1.62
CA PRO A 2 17.91 -8.68 2.66
C PRO A 2 16.68 -8.00 2.04
N TRP A 3 15.51 -8.37 2.52
CA TRP A 3 14.22 -7.84 2.09
C TRP A 3 13.44 -7.36 3.31
N THR A 4 12.80 -6.21 3.19
CA THR A 4 11.83 -5.70 4.15
C THR A 4 10.42 -5.92 3.64
N VAL A 5 9.48 -6.01 4.57
CA VAL A 5 8.05 -6.04 4.28
C VAL A 5 7.49 -4.66 4.62
N CYS A 6 6.82 -4.03 3.66
CA CYS A 6 6.11 -2.78 3.89
C CYS A 6 4.97 -3.02 4.89
N PRO A 7 4.91 -2.29 6.02
CA PRO A 7 3.86 -2.47 7.03
C PRO A 7 2.47 -2.11 6.48
N THR A 8 2.42 -1.22 5.49
CA THR A 8 1.18 -0.63 4.95
C THR A 8 0.48 -1.61 4.03
N CYS A 9 1.23 -2.35 3.20
CA CYS A 9 0.64 -3.20 2.16
C CYS A 9 1.23 -4.62 2.06
N GLY A 10 2.12 -5.02 2.97
CA GLY A 10 2.79 -6.33 2.94
C GLY A 10 3.76 -6.55 1.77
N GLY A 11 4.04 -5.51 0.96
CA GLY A 11 4.93 -5.61 -0.20
C GLY A 11 6.38 -5.85 0.21
N ARG A 12 7.06 -6.80 -0.46
CA ARG A 12 8.49 -7.06 -0.24
C ARG A 12 9.33 -6.11 -1.06
N THR A 13 10.24 -5.39 -0.43
CA THR A 13 11.20 -4.49 -1.09
C THR A 13 12.63 -4.84 -0.71
N HIS A 14 13.55 -4.73 -1.66
CA HIS A 14 14.97 -4.84 -1.36
C HIS A 14 15.38 -3.64 -0.52
N VAL A 15 16.07 -3.92 0.60
CA VAL A 15 16.67 -2.88 1.41
C VAL A 15 17.89 -2.37 0.64
N ASN A 16 17.77 -1.21 0.02
CA ASN A 16 18.95 -0.50 -0.49
C ASN A 16 19.51 0.36 0.64
N THR A 17 20.05 -0.30 1.68
CA THR A 17 20.95 0.36 2.60
C THR A 17 22.29 0.39 1.90
N GLY A 18 22.70 1.56 1.41
CA GLY A 18 24.06 1.76 0.90
C GLY A 18 25.15 1.43 1.94
N ASP A 19 24.75 1.23 3.20
CA ASP A 19 25.54 0.66 4.29
C ASP A 19 24.60 -0.10 5.27
N PRO A 20 24.39 -1.41 5.07
CA PRO A 20 23.55 -2.23 5.94
C PRO A 20 24.14 -2.39 7.35
N ALA A 21 25.46 -2.57 7.45
CA ALA A 21 26.14 -2.78 8.73
C ALA A 21 26.05 -1.55 9.64
N GLY A 22 26.24 -0.35 9.08
CA GLY A 22 26.08 0.89 9.84
C GLY A 22 24.62 1.23 10.17
N PHE A 23 23.64 0.66 9.47
CA PHE A 23 22.23 0.80 9.82
C PHE A 23 21.84 -0.11 11.00
N GLU A 24 22.28 -1.37 10.95
CA GLU A 24 22.06 -2.36 12.01
C GLU A 24 22.71 -1.95 13.34
N ASP A 25 23.90 -1.37 13.27
CA ASP A 25 24.67 -0.93 14.45
C ASP A 25 24.06 0.33 15.11
N ARG A 26 23.46 1.23 14.33
CA ARG A 26 22.84 2.46 14.84
C ARG A 26 21.41 2.29 15.33
N HIS A 27 20.72 1.24 14.86
CA HIS A 27 19.32 0.99 15.17
C HIS A 27 19.04 -0.51 15.45
N PRO A 28 19.71 -1.13 16.44
CA PRO A 28 19.53 -2.55 16.75
C PRO A 28 18.11 -2.90 17.20
N GLU A 29 17.38 -1.95 17.79
CA GLU A 29 15.98 -2.09 18.21
C GLU A 29 15.00 -2.31 17.05
N LEU A 30 15.37 -1.87 15.84
CA LEU A 30 14.57 -2.06 14.63
C LEU A 30 14.81 -3.43 13.97
N MET A 31 15.86 -4.15 14.41
CA MET A 31 16.23 -5.47 13.90
C MET A 31 15.49 -6.60 14.60
N GLU A 32 15.18 -6.47 15.91
CA GLU A 32 14.37 -7.46 16.64
C GLU A 32 12.93 -7.56 16.15
N THR A 33 12.44 -6.52 15.46
CA THR A 33 11.07 -6.46 14.96
C THR A 33 10.95 -6.63 13.45
N GLY A 34 12.07 -6.71 12.70
CA GLY A 34 12.05 -6.90 11.24
C GLY A 34 11.52 -5.68 10.46
N ILE A 35 11.59 -4.49 11.06
CA ILE A 35 10.82 -3.31 10.68
C ILE A 35 11.81 -2.14 10.44
N ALA A 36 12.61 -2.24 9.37
CA ALA A 36 13.20 -1.05 8.76
C ALA A 36 12.09 -0.35 7.94
N LEU A 37 11.26 0.44 8.64
CA LEU A 37 10.12 1.20 8.11
C LEU A 37 10.59 2.29 7.17
N ARG A 38 10.80 1.95 5.92
CA ARG A 38 10.39 2.84 4.84
C ARG A 38 9.25 2.13 4.16
N GLU A 39 8.07 2.76 4.18
CA GLU A 39 6.97 2.33 3.31
C GLU A 39 7.56 2.06 1.91
N CYS A 40 7.07 1.03 1.20
CA CYS A 40 7.61 0.77 -0.13
C CYS A 40 7.39 2.01 -1.01
N SER A 41 8.18 2.18 -2.08
CA SER A 41 8.03 3.33 -2.99
C SER A 41 6.58 3.51 -3.51
N PHE A 42 5.82 2.41 -3.55
CA PHE A 42 4.40 2.38 -3.91
C PHE A 42 3.47 2.89 -2.82
N CYS A 43 3.83 2.75 -1.55
CA CYS A 43 3.08 3.21 -0.38
C CYS A 43 3.48 4.64 0.04
N THR A 44 4.75 5.03 -0.14
CA THR A 44 5.24 6.39 0.12
C THR A 44 4.65 7.42 -0.83
N ALA A 45 4.32 7.03 -2.07
CA ALA A 45 3.69 7.94 -3.02
C ALA A 45 2.27 8.27 -2.54
N GLN A 46 1.95 9.57 -2.47
CA GLN A 46 0.61 10.02 -2.12
C GLN A 46 -0.34 9.72 -3.28
N LEU A 47 -1.37 8.93 -2.99
CA LEU A 47 -2.46 8.67 -3.92
C LEU A 47 -3.41 9.88 -3.99
N THR A 48 -3.75 10.30 -5.20
CA THR A 48 -4.58 11.45 -5.52
C THR A 48 -5.76 11.07 -6.42
N VAL A 49 -6.75 11.96 -6.51
CA VAL A 49 -7.91 11.76 -7.41
C VAL A 49 -7.43 11.77 -8.86
N GLY A 50 -7.87 10.79 -9.65
CA GLY A 50 -7.44 10.55 -11.01
C GLY A 50 -6.34 9.50 -11.15
N ASP A 51 -5.67 9.12 -10.07
CA ASP A 51 -4.64 8.08 -10.12
C ASP A 51 -5.24 6.70 -10.43
N ALA A 52 -4.61 6.00 -11.37
CA ALA A 52 -4.88 4.61 -11.66
C ALA A 52 -4.28 3.71 -10.57
N VAL A 53 -5.07 2.79 -10.04
CA VAL A 53 -4.72 1.94 -8.91
C VAL A 53 -5.08 0.48 -9.14
N THR A 54 -4.36 -0.41 -8.47
CA THR A 54 -4.61 -1.85 -8.41
C THR A 54 -4.85 -2.26 -6.96
N VAL A 55 -5.86 -3.10 -6.75
CA VAL A 55 -6.18 -3.71 -5.45
C VAL A 55 -5.14 -4.80 -5.16
N VAL A 56 -4.42 -4.66 -4.05
CA VAL A 56 -3.36 -5.60 -3.64
C VAL A 56 -3.69 -6.37 -2.38
N ASN A 57 -4.67 -5.88 -1.62
CA ASN A 57 -5.16 -6.51 -0.42
C ASN A 57 -6.63 -6.15 -0.22
N SER A 58 -7.36 -7.00 0.47
CA SER A 58 -8.72 -6.71 0.93
C SER A 58 -8.75 -7.01 2.42
N ILE A 59 -8.47 -5.98 3.21
CA ILE A 59 -8.48 -6.04 4.67
C ILE A 59 -9.93 -6.01 5.15
N ILE A 60 -10.79 -5.26 4.45
CA ILE A 60 -12.20 -5.19 4.76
C ILE A 60 -12.94 -6.30 4.01
N GLN A 61 -12.96 -7.51 4.59
CA GLN A 61 -14.00 -8.49 4.27
C GLN A 61 -15.34 -7.94 4.78
N ARG A 62 -16.06 -7.18 3.95
CA ARG A 62 -17.44 -6.82 4.26
C ARG A 62 -18.28 -8.09 4.14
N SER A 63 -18.97 -8.43 5.21
CA SER A 63 -19.86 -9.58 5.40
C SER A 63 -20.95 -9.76 4.33
N ASP A 64 -21.10 -8.80 3.43
CA ASP A 64 -22.31 -8.54 2.66
C ASP A 64 -22.03 -8.07 1.22
N GLN A 65 -20.77 -8.03 0.75
CA GLN A 65 -20.45 -7.54 -0.59
C GLN A 65 -19.39 -8.36 -1.31
N ASN A 66 -19.66 -8.64 -2.60
CA ASN A 66 -18.76 -9.19 -3.62
C ASN A 66 -17.29 -8.98 -3.28
N THR A 67 -16.59 -10.06 -2.94
CA THR A 67 -15.14 -10.05 -2.72
C THR A 67 -14.46 -9.48 -3.95
N ILE A 68 -13.95 -8.26 -3.87
CA ILE A 68 -13.23 -7.65 -4.98
C ILE A 68 -11.93 -8.43 -5.16
N PRO A 69 -11.68 -9.02 -6.35
CA PRO A 69 -10.47 -9.80 -6.57
C PRO A 69 -9.21 -8.95 -6.39
N ILE A 70 -8.22 -9.50 -5.69
CA ILE A 70 -6.86 -8.94 -5.70
C ILE A 70 -6.38 -8.92 -7.16
N GLY A 71 -5.80 -7.80 -7.58
CA GLY A 71 -5.42 -7.52 -8.97
C GLY A 71 -6.45 -6.70 -9.75
N SER A 72 -7.64 -6.46 -9.19
CA SER A 72 -8.61 -5.55 -9.80
C SER A 72 -8.02 -4.15 -9.97
N SER A 73 -8.30 -3.50 -11.09
CA SER A 73 -7.82 -2.15 -11.39
C SER A 73 -8.97 -1.14 -11.46
N GLY A 74 -8.63 0.13 -11.33
CA GLY A 74 -9.57 1.24 -11.36
C GLY A 74 -8.90 2.59 -11.14
N ALA A 75 -9.70 3.63 -10.96
CA ALA A 75 -9.23 4.99 -10.72
C ALA A 75 -9.81 5.59 -9.44
N ILE A 76 -9.00 6.38 -8.73
CA ILE A 76 -9.47 7.12 -7.54
C ILE A 76 -10.38 8.26 -7.99
N VAL A 77 -11.63 8.25 -7.53
CA VAL A 77 -12.62 9.30 -7.83
C VAL A 77 -12.83 10.26 -6.67
N ALA A 78 -12.49 9.87 -5.44
CA ALA A 78 -12.48 10.75 -4.28
C ALA A 78 -11.50 10.25 -3.22
N CYS A 79 -10.98 11.17 -2.42
CA CYS A 79 -10.16 10.89 -1.25
C CYS A 79 -10.68 11.69 -0.07
N SER A 80 -10.85 11.04 1.07
CA SER A 80 -11.24 11.67 2.33
C SER A 80 -10.35 11.17 3.46
N ARG A 81 -10.20 12.00 4.50
CA ARG A 81 -9.42 11.64 5.68
C ARG A 81 -10.37 11.46 6.85
N THR A 82 -10.20 10.38 7.60
CA THR A 82 -10.94 10.17 8.84
C THR A 82 -10.38 11.06 9.94
N ASP A 83 -11.16 11.26 11.00
CA ASP A 83 -10.74 12.02 12.18
C ASP A 83 -9.51 11.41 12.87
N ALA A 84 -9.32 10.11 12.73
CA ALA A 84 -8.13 9.38 13.19
C ALA A 84 -6.90 9.57 12.26
N GLY A 85 -7.02 10.38 11.20
CA GLY A 85 -5.92 10.70 10.28
C GLY A 85 -5.70 9.68 9.16
N HIS A 86 -6.53 8.65 9.05
CA HIS A 86 -6.42 7.64 7.99
C HIS A 86 -7.05 8.13 6.68
N SER A 87 -6.41 7.87 5.56
CA SER A 87 -6.96 8.18 4.22
C SER A 87 -7.84 7.03 3.72
N VAL A 88 -9.04 7.40 3.27
CA VAL A 88 -10.02 6.52 2.62
C VAL A 88 -10.15 6.96 1.17
N TYR A 89 -10.02 6.01 0.26
CA TYR A 89 -10.04 6.23 -1.18
C TYR A 89 -11.30 5.63 -1.77
N ARG A 90 -12.10 6.44 -2.44
CA ARG A 90 -13.20 5.95 -3.27
C ARG A 90 -12.65 5.64 -4.65
N VAL A 91 -12.73 4.39 -5.07
CA VAL A 91 -12.18 3.90 -6.34
C VAL A 91 -13.32 3.42 -7.23
N GLN A 92 -13.33 3.90 -8.47
CA GLN A 92 -14.15 3.38 -9.55
C GLN A 92 -13.38 2.25 -10.22
N LEU A 93 -13.83 1.01 -10.02
CA LEU A 93 -13.23 -0.15 -10.65
C LEU A 93 -13.59 -0.19 -12.14
N ASP A 94 -12.73 -0.84 -12.93
CA ASP A 94 -12.94 -1.05 -14.37
C ASP A 94 -14.19 -1.89 -14.67
N THR A 95 -14.66 -2.66 -13.67
CA THR A 95 -15.91 -3.43 -13.74
C THR A 95 -17.17 -2.56 -13.66
N GLY A 96 -17.04 -1.24 -13.47
CA GLY A 96 -18.15 -0.31 -13.32
C GLY A 96 -18.62 -0.15 -11.87
N ASN A 97 -18.13 -0.95 -10.93
CA ASN A 97 -18.46 -0.84 -9.51
C ASN A 97 -17.59 0.24 -8.82
N THR A 98 -18.20 1.03 -7.95
CA THR A 98 -17.45 1.94 -7.06
C THR A 98 -17.37 1.37 -5.65
N THR A 99 -16.20 1.42 -5.02
CA THR A 99 -16.04 1.00 -3.63
C THR A 99 -15.02 1.88 -2.88
N TYR A 100 -14.79 1.59 -1.60
CA TYR A 100 -13.86 2.31 -0.74
C TYR A 100 -12.72 1.39 -0.31
N PHE A 101 -11.51 1.95 -0.29
CA PHE A 101 -10.30 1.27 0.11
C PHE A 101 -9.48 2.12 1.08
N LEU A 102 -8.76 1.46 1.97
CA LEU A 102 -7.70 2.06 2.76
C LEU A 102 -6.39 2.06 1.98
N ARG A 103 -5.44 2.90 2.41
CA ARG A 103 -4.12 3.04 1.76
C ARG A 103 -3.39 1.72 1.52
N GLY A 104 -3.53 0.76 2.44
CA GLY A 104 -2.89 -0.55 2.39
C GLY A 104 -3.51 -1.56 1.41
N GLU A 105 -4.72 -1.28 0.94
CA GLU A 105 -5.50 -2.17 0.08
C GLU A 105 -5.24 -1.91 -1.41
N ILE A 106 -4.73 -0.73 -1.76
CA ILE A 106 -4.50 -0.29 -3.14
C ILE A 106 -3.09 0.26 -3.36
N ARG A 107 -2.58 0.14 -4.59
CA ARG A 107 -1.31 0.73 -5.04
C ARG A 107 -1.50 1.41 -6.39
N HIS A 108 -0.59 2.32 -6.76
CA HIS A 108 -0.54 2.79 -8.15
C HIS A 108 -0.45 1.60 -9.11
N GLN A 109 -1.25 1.63 -10.16
CA GLN A 109 -1.17 0.66 -11.24
C GLN A 109 0.18 0.85 -11.96
N ARG A 110 0.90 -0.25 -12.23
CA ARG A 110 2.10 -0.18 -13.07
C ARG A 110 1.65 0.14 -14.50
N ASN A 111 2.10 1.27 -15.03
CA ASN A 111 2.23 1.40 -16.48
C ASN A 111 3.36 0.44 -16.87
N GLY A 112 3.01 -0.67 -17.52
CA GLY A 112 3.99 -1.68 -17.94
C GLY A 112 5.08 -1.05 -18.79
N VAL A 113 6.33 -1.19 -18.34
CA VAL A 113 7.54 -1.11 -19.15
C VAL A 113 8.29 -2.41 -18.94
#